data_AF-A0A024EI55-F1
#
_entry.id   AF-A0A024EI55-F1
#
_cell.length_a   1.000
_cell.length_b   1.000
_cell.length_c   1.000
_cell.angle_alpha   90.00
_cell.angle_beta   90.00
_cell.angle_gamma   90.00
#
_symmetry.space_group_name_H-M   'P 1'
#
loop_
_entity.id
_entity.type
_entity.pdbx_description
1 polymer ?
#
loop_
_entity_poly.entity_id
_entity_poly.type
_entity_poly.pdbx_seq_one_letter_code
_entity_poly.pdbx_strand_id
1 'polypeptide(L)' 'MLLLLRDHAGGDSSDIRVVNSNSDVRKILAISNFDKLFDIT' A
#
# COMPACT_ATOMS: atom_id res chain seq x y z
N MET A 1 -9.79 -1.28 5.72
CA MET A 1 -9.55 -0.51 4.46
C MET A 1 -8.14 0.06 4.55
N LEU A 2 -7.24 -0.21 3.59
CA LEU A 2 -5.80 0.13 3.71
C LEU A 2 -5.55 1.62 3.99
N LEU A 3 -6.39 2.51 3.46
CA LEU A 3 -6.32 3.94 3.70
C LEU A 3 -6.54 4.32 5.17
N LEU A 4 -7.46 3.64 5.87
CA LEU A 4 -7.72 3.88 7.29
C LEU A 4 -6.56 3.39 8.17
N LEU A 5 -5.91 2.29 7.77
CA LEU A 5 -4.71 1.81 8.46
C LEU A 5 -3.57 2.83 8.34
N ARG A 6 -3.36 3.37 7.14
CA ARG A 6 -2.39 4.44 6.91
C ARG A 6 -2.72 5.68 7.73
N ASP A 7 -3.98 6.13 7.69
CA ASP A 7 -4.44 7.30 8.45
C ASP A 7 -4.19 7.12 9.96
N HIS A 8 -4.56 5.96 10.50
CA HIS A 8 -4.34 5.63 11.91
C HIS A 8 -2.86 5.46 12.28
N ALA A 9 -2.03 4.94 11.38
CA ALA A 9 -0.60 4.71 11.62
C ALA A 9 0.25 5.99 11.57
N GLY A 10 -0.33 7.14 11.17
CA GLY A 10 0.40 8.41 11.04
C GLY A 10 0.28 9.09 9.68
N GLY A 11 -0.69 8.69 8.85
CA GLY A 11 -0.93 9.28 7.54
C GLY A 11 0.24 9.08 6.59
N ASP A 12 0.67 10.15 5.91
CA ASP A 12 1.76 10.12 4.94
C ASP A 12 3.14 9.83 5.54
N SER A 13 3.30 9.96 6.87
CA SER A 13 4.55 9.60 7.57
C SER A 13 4.59 8.14 8.03
N SER A 14 3.54 7.36 7.77
CA SER A 14 3.50 5.95 8.18
C SER A 14 4.23 5.05 7.18
N ASP A 15 5.21 4.29 7.66
CA ASP A 15 5.94 3.30 6.86
C ASP A 15 5.12 1.99 6.80
N ILE A 16 4.10 1.96 5.93
CA ILE A 16 3.28 0.78 5.69
C ILE A 16 3.81 0.05 4.44
N ARG A 17 4.24 -1.20 4.63
CA ARG A 17 4.76 -2.03 3.54
C ARG A 17 3.87 -3.24 3.27
N VAL A 18 3.66 -3.55 2.00
CA VAL A 18 2.92 -4.74 1.55
C VAL A 18 3.94 -5.76 1.05
N VAL A 19 4.32 -6.66 1.94
CA VAL A 19 5.26 -7.75 1.64
C VAL A 19 4.55 -8.96 1.05
N ASN A 20 5.29 -9.78 0.28
CA ASN A 20 4.79 -11.04 -0.30
C ASN A 20 3.61 -10.85 -1.27
N SER A 21 3.60 -9.71 -1.97
CA SER A 21 2.62 -9.43 -3.02
C SER A 21 2.99 -10.16 -4.30
N ASN A 22 2.09 -11.03 -4.79
CA ASN A 22 2.26 -11.64 -6.10
C ASN A 22 2.13 -10.60 -7.23
N SER A 23 2.49 -10.95 -8.47
CA SER A 23 2.47 -10.01 -9.59
C SER A 23 1.07 -9.46 -9.90
N ASP A 24 0.02 -10.25 -9.67
CA ASP A 24 -1.36 -9.85 -9.95
C ASP A 24 -1.87 -8.86 -8.90
N VAL A 25 -1.54 -9.08 -7.63
CA VAL A 25 -1.79 -8.14 -6.53
C VAL A 25 -1.06 -6.83 -6.77
N ARG A 26 0.22 -6.87 -7.17
CA ARG A 26 0.99 -5.66 -7.52
C ARG A 26 0.34 -4.90 -8.69
N LYS A 27 -0.13 -5.59 -9.73
CA LYS A 27 -0.86 -4.96 -10.85
C LYS A 27 -2.15 -4.27 -10.39
N ILE A 28 -2.97 -4.94 -9.59
CA ILE A 28 -4.24 -4.37 -9.08
C ILE A 28 -3.97 -3.13 -8.22
N LEU A 29 -2.95 -3.19 -7.35
CA LEU A 29 -2.53 -2.07 -6.51
C LEU A 29 -1.98 -0.90 -7.35
N ALA A 30 -1.21 -1.19 -8.41
CA ALA A 30 -0.70 -0.18 -9.33
C ALA A 30 -1.82 0.52 -10.12
N ILE A 31 -2.80 -0.24 -10.64
CA ILE A 31 -3.99 0.30 -11.33
C ILE A 31 -4.78 1.21 -10.38
N SER A 32 -4.89 0.80 -9.12
CA SER A 32 -5.61 1.54 -8.09
C SER A 32 -4.78 2.67 -7.46
N ASN A 33 -3.57 2.93 -7.98
CA ASN A 33 -2.64 3.95 -7.52
C ASN A 33 -2.15 3.78 -6.06
N PHE A 34 -2.30 2.57 -5.51
CA PHE A 34 -1.84 2.19 -4.16
C PHE A 34 -0.34 1.90 -4.09
N ASP A 35 0.29 1.57 -5.22
CA ASP A 35 1.75 1.41 -5.36
C ASP A 35 2.54 2.66 -4.96
N LYS A 36 1.94 3.86 -5.12
CA LYS A 36 2.54 5.13 -4.66
C LYS A 36 2.28 5.45 -3.20
N LEU A 37 1.33 4.75 -2.59
CA LEU A 37 0.86 5.00 -1.23
C LEU A 37 1.44 4.00 -0.22
N PHE A 38 1.86 2.84 -0.70
CA PHE A 38 2.38 1.73 0.09
C PHE A 38 3.63 1.19 -0.55
N ASP A 39 4.64 0.88 0.25
CA ASP A 39 5.86 0.26 -0.27
C ASP A 39 5.59 -1.23 -0.54
N ILE A 40 5.51 -1.62 -1.81
CA ILE A 40 5.24 -3.01 -2.22
C ILE A 40 6.58 -3.71 -2.46
N THR A 41 6.96 -4.59 -1.53
CA THR A 41 8.21 -5.37 -1.55
C THR A 41 7.97 -6.84 -1.86
#